data_AF-G9MLQ3-F1
#
_entry.id   AF-G9MLQ3-F1
#
_cell.length_a   1.000
_cell.length_b   1.000
_cell.length_c   1.000
_cell.angle_alpha   90.00
_cell.angle_beta   90.00
_cell.angle_gamma   90.00
#
_symmetry.space_group_name_H-M   'P 1'
#
loop_
_entity.id
_entity.type
_entity.pdbx_description
1 polymer ?
#
loop_
_entity_poly.entity_id
_entity_poly.type
_entity_poly.pdbx_seq_one_letter_code
_entity_poly.pdbx_strand_id
1 'polypeptide(L)'
;MLRSGQFSDLTLVCQGKEFKIHKVVACPQSPVFSAAVSGEFKESQTGVIEIELFDSETVRRMVEFLYTGNYDCNQPQEQNTDTLTHVRVNAIADYYGIHRLTLLANQKIQQVYQDKWNAKAFLASTREALDNTGDKKLHSVMALLAAQHLEELMASSKMADLVGDFAAEVLRYHALKFEATKQEQHQKAAVLATTQAAEAKTARVIANIDRLVTTMCDREYCRNTACEMEFGCHIEKLAGDEPNYVLRCSYCRCRH
;
A
#
# COMPACT_ATOMS: atom_id res chain seq x y z
N MET A 1 -22.16 30.77 14.61
CA MET A 1 -23.33 29.94 14.25
C MET A 1 -23.31 28.61 14.98
N LEU A 2 -22.36 27.69 14.69
CA LEU A 2 -22.29 26.38 15.38
C LEU A 2 -22.28 26.47 16.92
N ARG A 3 -21.40 27.33 17.49
CA ARG A 3 -21.24 27.43 18.96
C ARG A 3 -22.30 28.26 19.67
N SER A 4 -22.94 29.20 18.97
CA SER A 4 -23.91 30.11 19.58
C SER A 4 -25.35 29.62 19.51
N GLY A 5 -25.67 28.68 18.60
CA GLY A 5 -27.03 28.15 18.41
C GLY A 5 -28.07 29.17 17.92
N GLN A 6 -27.66 30.42 17.70
CA GLN A 6 -28.52 31.50 17.23
C GLN A 6 -29.07 31.16 15.84
N PHE A 7 -30.39 31.30 15.68
CA PHE A 7 -31.15 31.00 14.45
C PHE A 7 -31.23 29.52 14.07
N SER A 8 -30.91 28.60 14.99
CA SER A 8 -31.16 27.17 14.79
C SER A 8 -32.66 26.90 14.64
N ASP A 9 -33.00 26.09 13.65
CA ASP A 9 -34.36 25.70 13.25
C ASP A 9 -34.51 24.17 13.16
N LEU A 10 -33.48 23.43 13.59
CA LEU A 10 -33.45 21.97 13.70
C LEU A 10 -32.61 21.55 14.92
N THR A 11 -33.09 20.58 15.68
CA THR A 11 -32.40 20.02 16.85
C THR A 11 -32.20 18.53 16.67
N LEU A 12 -30.96 18.05 16.78
CA LEU A 12 -30.68 16.62 16.88
C LEU A 12 -30.57 16.24 18.36
N VAL A 13 -31.27 15.19 18.79
CA VAL A 13 -31.23 14.70 20.17
C VAL A 13 -30.57 13.33 20.18
N CYS A 14 -29.47 13.19 20.92
CA CYS A 14 -28.74 11.93 21.01
C CYS A 14 -28.28 11.72 22.47
N GLN A 15 -28.69 10.60 23.08
CA GLN A 15 -28.33 10.25 24.46
C GLN A 15 -28.61 11.39 25.47
N GLY A 16 -29.72 12.10 25.29
CA GLY A 16 -30.11 13.24 26.12
C GLY A 16 -29.32 14.54 25.87
N LYS A 17 -28.39 14.56 24.90
CA LYS A 17 -27.70 15.77 24.45
C LYS A 17 -28.40 16.37 23.24
N GLU A 18 -28.58 17.68 23.25
CA GLU A 18 -29.17 18.43 22.15
C GLU A 18 -28.09 19.12 21.30
N PHE A 19 -28.17 18.93 19.99
CA PHE A 19 -27.32 19.59 18.99
C PHE A 19 -28.19 20.48 18.12
N LYS A 20 -28.11 21.79 18.37
CA LYS A 20 -28.86 22.80 17.62
C LYS A 20 -28.14 23.11 16.30
N ILE A 21 -28.83 22.86 15.19
CA ILE A 21 -28.30 23.04 13.84
C ILE A 21 -29.26 23.83 12.95
N HIS A 22 -28.81 24.17 11.74
CA HIS A 22 -29.58 24.94 10.77
C HIS A 22 -29.97 24.06 9.58
N LYS A 23 -31.25 24.03 9.22
CA LYS A 23 -31.78 23.30 8.06
C LYS A 23 -31.06 23.72 6.78
N VAL A 24 -30.80 25.02 6.62
CA VAL A 24 -30.08 25.57 5.44
C VAL A 24 -28.64 25.05 5.32
N VAL A 25 -28.03 24.58 6.42
CA VAL A 25 -26.68 23.99 6.42
C VAL A 25 -26.76 22.47 6.23
N ALA A 26 -27.69 21.81 6.90
CA ALA A 26 -27.78 20.35 6.95
C ALA A 26 -28.46 19.73 5.71
N CYS A 27 -29.59 20.29 5.26
CA CYS A 27 -30.41 19.70 4.19
C CYS A 27 -29.70 19.64 2.83
N PRO A 28 -28.94 20.67 2.40
CA PRO A 28 -28.19 20.57 1.13
C PRO A 28 -27.09 19.51 1.14
N GLN A 29 -26.65 19.09 2.33
CA GLN A 29 -25.56 18.12 2.50
C GLN A 29 -26.07 16.70 2.80
N SER A 30 -27.34 16.54 3.17
CA SER A 30 -27.93 15.27 3.55
C SER A 30 -29.35 15.13 2.94
N PRO A 31 -29.54 14.20 1.99
CA PRO A 31 -30.88 13.92 1.47
C PRO A 31 -31.81 13.38 2.56
N VAL A 32 -31.27 12.68 3.57
CA VAL A 32 -32.03 12.15 4.71
C VAL A 32 -32.56 13.29 5.58
N PHE A 33 -31.72 14.27 5.95
CA PHE A 33 -32.20 15.44 6.67
C PHE A 33 -33.20 16.25 5.85
N SER A 34 -32.95 16.44 4.55
CA SER A 34 -33.89 17.12 3.67
C SER A 34 -35.26 16.46 3.68
N ALA A 35 -35.31 15.13 3.52
CA ALA A 35 -36.56 14.37 3.53
C ALA A 35 -37.25 14.42 4.90
N ALA A 36 -36.49 14.32 5.99
CA ALA A 36 -37.03 14.36 7.35
C ALA A 36 -37.73 15.69 7.66
N VAL A 37 -37.18 16.81 7.19
CA VAL A 37 -37.75 18.15 7.49
C VAL A 37 -38.74 18.65 6.43
N SER A 38 -38.79 18.05 5.23
CA SER A 38 -39.73 18.42 4.18
C SER A 38 -40.96 17.51 4.09
N GLY A 39 -40.96 16.38 4.78
CA GLY A 39 -42.06 15.42 4.77
C GLY A 39 -43.23 15.80 5.69
N GLU A 40 -44.21 14.90 5.81
CA GLU A 40 -45.35 15.06 6.73
C GLU A 40 -45.13 14.40 8.10
N PHE A 41 -43.90 13.96 8.38
CA PHE A 41 -43.55 13.27 9.61
C PHE A 41 -43.44 14.22 10.82
N LYS A 42 -43.36 13.66 12.03
CA LYS A 42 -43.32 14.46 13.27
C LYS A 42 -42.14 15.43 13.27
N GLU A 43 -41.02 15.02 12.68
CA GLU A 43 -39.76 15.75 12.59
C GLU A 43 -39.90 17.06 11.81
N SER A 44 -40.76 17.11 10.78
CA SER A 44 -41.01 18.34 10.03
C SER A 44 -41.82 19.35 10.84
N GLN A 45 -42.67 18.87 11.75
CA GLN A 45 -43.51 19.70 12.63
C GLN A 45 -42.77 20.14 13.90
N THR A 46 -42.00 19.25 14.52
CA THR A 46 -41.27 19.52 15.77
C THR A 46 -39.91 20.17 15.53
N GLY A 47 -39.29 19.94 14.37
CA GLY A 47 -37.90 20.31 14.11
C GLY A 47 -36.91 19.54 14.98
N VAL A 48 -37.31 18.38 15.52
CA VAL A 48 -36.48 17.52 16.37
C VAL A 48 -36.26 16.19 15.68
N ILE A 49 -35.01 15.75 15.59
CA ILE A 49 -34.62 14.43 15.09
C ILE A 49 -33.91 13.68 16.22
N GLU A 50 -34.49 12.55 16.62
CA GLU A 50 -33.89 11.66 17.62
C GLU A 50 -32.90 10.69 16.95
N ILE A 51 -31.68 10.62 17.49
CA ILE A 51 -30.60 9.78 16.98
C ILE A 51 -30.27 8.72 18.04
N GLU A 52 -30.68 7.49 17.77
CA GLU A 52 -30.53 6.36 18.70
C GLU A 52 -29.37 5.42 18.34
N LEU A 53 -29.05 5.30 17.04
CA LEU A 53 -28.06 4.34 16.53
C LEU A 53 -26.60 4.76 16.74
N PHE A 54 -26.36 6.03 17.07
CA PHE A 54 -25.03 6.61 17.16
C PHE A 54 -24.81 7.25 18.52
N ASP A 55 -23.56 7.27 18.97
CA ASP A 55 -23.19 7.96 20.19
C ASP A 55 -23.07 9.48 19.99
N SER A 56 -23.19 10.21 21.10
CA SER A 56 -23.20 11.67 21.05
C SER A 56 -21.90 12.30 20.53
N GLU A 57 -20.76 11.62 20.64
CA GLU A 57 -19.48 12.13 20.11
C GLU A 57 -19.43 11.99 18.59
N THR A 58 -19.93 10.88 18.05
CA THR A 58 -20.09 10.67 16.60
C THR A 58 -21.04 11.71 15.99
N VAL A 59 -22.17 12.00 16.66
CA VAL A 59 -23.11 13.06 16.22
C VAL A 59 -22.44 14.44 16.29
N ARG A 60 -21.71 14.74 17.36
CA ARG A 60 -20.96 16.01 17.50
C ARG A 60 -20.00 16.21 16.34
N ARG A 61 -19.27 15.18 15.93
CA ARG A 61 -18.30 15.21 14.81
C ARG A 61 -18.98 15.41 13.45
N MET A 62 -20.10 14.73 13.21
CA MET A 62 -20.92 14.98 12.02
C MET A 62 -21.39 16.44 11.97
N VAL A 63 -21.89 16.95 13.09
CA VAL A 63 -22.36 18.34 13.19
C VAL A 63 -21.21 19.32 12.97
N GLU A 64 -20.03 19.09 13.55
CA GLU A 64 -18.84 19.91 13.32
C GLU A 64 -18.48 19.98 11.83
N PHE A 65 -18.47 18.82 11.15
CA PHE A 65 -18.22 18.74 9.72
C PHE A 65 -19.22 19.56 8.89
N LEU A 66 -20.51 19.52 9.21
CA LEU A 66 -21.53 20.26 8.45
C LEU A 66 -21.23 21.76 8.37
N TYR A 67 -20.56 22.34 9.38
CA TYR A 67 -20.25 23.78 9.41
C TYR A 67 -18.83 24.12 8.97
N THR A 68 -17.85 23.24 9.21
CA THR A 68 -16.43 23.57 9.00
C THR A 68 -15.81 22.79 7.84
N GLY A 69 -16.50 21.76 7.34
CA GLY A 69 -15.95 20.79 6.40
C GLY A 69 -14.91 19.84 7.01
N ASN A 70 -14.75 19.84 8.33
CA ASN A 70 -13.84 18.97 9.06
C ASN A 70 -14.41 18.61 10.45
N TYR A 71 -13.98 17.51 11.07
CA TYR A 71 -14.53 17.05 12.36
C TYR A 71 -13.46 16.83 13.45
N ASP A 72 -12.24 17.31 13.18
CA ASP A 72 -11.10 17.28 14.13
C ASP A 72 -10.57 18.70 14.45
N CYS A 73 -11.25 19.77 14.00
CA CYS A 73 -10.71 21.13 14.08
C CYS A 73 -10.69 21.75 15.49
N ASN A 74 -11.39 21.17 16.46
CA ASN A 74 -11.48 21.70 17.83
C ASN A 74 -10.77 20.85 18.90
N GLN A 75 -9.97 19.85 18.52
CA GLN A 75 -9.18 19.07 19.48
C GLN A 75 -7.75 19.65 19.57
N PRO A 76 -7.38 20.31 20.68
CA PRO A 76 -6.03 20.84 20.86
C PRO A 76 -5.04 19.69 21.03
N GLN A 77 -4.40 19.24 19.94
CA GLN A 77 -3.25 18.32 19.92
C GLN A 77 -3.30 17.16 20.95
N GLU A 78 -4.48 16.68 21.30
CA GLU A 78 -4.64 15.47 22.08
C GLU A 78 -4.66 14.30 21.11
N GLN A 79 -3.47 13.74 20.91
CA GLN A 79 -3.20 12.31 20.89
C GLN A 79 -4.22 11.43 20.14
N ASN A 80 -3.84 11.00 18.93
CA ASN A 80 -4.39 9.82 18.25
C ASN A 80 -5.92 9.68 18.33
N THR A 81 -6.66 10.40 17.48
CA THR A 81 -8.04 10.00 17.20
C THR A 81 -8.02 8.56 16.69
N ASP A 82 -8.58 7.63 17.47
CA ASP A 82 -8.54 6.20 17.14
C ASP A 82 -9.30 5.92 15.85
N THR A 83 -8.86 4.91 15.09
CA THR A 83 -9.44 4.57 13.78
C THR A 83 -10.93 4.22 13.90
N LEU A 84 -11.34 3.64 15.02
CA LEU A 84 -12.76 3.38 15.33
C LEU A 84 -13.60 4.65 15.26
N THR A 85 -13.08 5.79 15.71
CA THR A 85 -13.80 7.06 15.65
C THR A 85 -14.07 7.46 14.20
N HIS A 86 -13.07 7.32 13.32
CA HIS A 86 -13.25 7.64 11.91
C HIS A 86 -14.22 6.67 11.21
N VAL A 87 -14.20 5.38 11.57
CA VAL A 87 -15.18 4.41 11.06
C VAL A 87 -16.60 4.77 11.49
N ARG A 88 -16.82 5.15 12.75
CA ARG A 88 -18.14 5.60 13.22
C ARG A 88 -18.62 6.88 12.53
N VAL A 89 -17.70 7.81 12.26
CA VAL A 89 -18.00 9.01 11.48
C VAL A 89 -18.34 8.67 10.02
N ASN A 90 -17.70 7.66 9.44
CA ASN A 90 -18.11 7.14 8.13
C ASN A 90 -19.53 6.53 8.20
N ALA A 91 -19.81 5.69 9.20
CA ALA A 91 -21.11 5.04 9.36
C ALA A 91 -22.28 6.02 9.51
N ILE A 92 -22.14 7.05 10.36
CA ILE A 92 -23.18 8.08 10.48
C ILE A 92 -23.34 8.87 9.17
N ALA A 93 -22.25 9.14 8.46
CA ALA A 93 -22.28 9.86 7.21
C ALA A 93 -22.95 9.06 6.09
N ASP A 94 -22.69 7.76 6.02
CA ASP A 94 -23.35 6.83 5.10
C ASP A 94 -24.85 6.75 5.42
N TYR A 95 -25.22 6.60 6.70
CA TYR A 95 -26.61 6.56 7.15
C TYR A 95 -27.40 7.82 6.77
N TYR A 96 -26.83 9.02 6.95
CA TYR A 96 -27.48 10.29 6.58
C TYR A 96 -27.19 10.73 5.14
N GLY A 97 -26.47 9.95 4.34
CA GLY A 97 -26.14 10.27 2.95
C GLY A 97 -25.23 11.51 2.76
N ILE A 98 -24.37 11.81 3.74
CA ILE A 98 -23.44 12.96 3.71
C ILE A 98 -22.15 12.54 3.00
N HIS A 99 -22.18 12.52 1.66
CA HIS A 99 -21.09 11.96 0.83
C HIS A 99 -19.71 12.58 1.08
N ARG A 100 -19.63 13.89 1.30
CA ARG A 100 -18.33 14.54 1.55
C ARG A 100 -17.72 14.12 2.88
N LEU A 101 -18.54 13.75 3.86
CA LEU A 101 -18.08 13.26 5.16
C LEU A 101 -17.59 11.80 5.07
N THR A 102 -18.27 10.93 4.30
CA THR A 102 -17.76 9.57 4.06
C THR A 102 -16.40 9.59 3.38
N LEU A 103 -16.21 10.46 2.38
CA LEU A 103 -14.92 10.65 1.71
C LEU A 103 -13.82 11.12 2.66
N LEU A 104 -14.10 12.13 3.49
CA LEU A 104 -13.13 12.64 4.45
C LEU A 104 -12.77 11.58 5.51
N ALA A 105 -13.77 10.85 6.01
CA ALA A 105 -13.56 9.77 6.96
C ALA A 105 -12.66 8.67 6.38
N ASN A 106 -12.91 8.26 5.13
CA ASN A 106 -12.07 7.26 4.44
C ASN A 106 -10.64 7.75 4.28
N GLN A 107 -10.44 9.02 3.90
CA GLN A 107 -9.11 9.61 3.78
C GLN A 107 -8.35 9.58 5.12
N LYS A 108 -9.01 9.93 6.23
CA LYS A 108 -8.36 9.90 7.55
C LYS A 108 -8.06 8.47 8.02
N ILE A 109 -8.95 7.51 7.77
CA ILE A 109 -8.71 6.09 8.07
C ILE A 109 -7.46 5.61 7.32
N GLN A 110 -7.35 5.93 6.02
CA GLN A 110 -6.15 5.60 5.23
C GLN A 110 -4.89 6.23 5.81
N GLN A 111 -4.96 7.52 6.16
CA GLN A 111 -3.84 8.24 6.73
C GLN A 111 -3.37 7.62 8.05
N VAL A 112 -4.29 7.27 8.95
CA VAL A 112 -3.94 6.63 10.23
C VAL A 112 -3.16 5.32 10.02
N TYR A 113 -3.58 4.48 9.08
CA TYR A 113 -2.87 3.22 8.79
C TYR A 113 -1.58 3.40 8.00
N GLN A 114 -1.47 4.45 7.18
CA GLN A 114 -0.22 4.81 6.51
C GLN A 114 0.82 5.33 7.52
N ASP A 115 0.39 6.13 8.49
CA ASP A 115 1.27 6.71 9.52
C ASP A 115 1.71 5.66 10.53
N LYS A 116 0.78 4.79 10.98
CA LYS A 116 1.08 3.75 11.96
C LYS A 116 0.15 2.56 11.83
N TRP A 117 0.67 1.49 11.25
CA TRP A 117 -0.01 0.20 11.25
C TRP A 117 -0.17 -0.39 12.66
N ASN A 118 -1.34 -0.96 12.93
CA ASN A 118 -1.63 -1.72 14.14
C ASN A 118 -2.70 -2.77 13.83
N ALA A 119 -2.32 -4.04 13.75
CA ALA A 119 -3.23 -5.13 13.40
C ALA A 119 -4.46 -5.24 14.33
N LYS A 120 -4.29 -5.00 15.64
CA LYS A 120 -5.41 -5.07 16.59
C LYS A 120 -6.44 -3.96 16.34
N ALA A 121 -5.97 -2.72 16.16
CA ALA A 121 -6.82 -1.59 15.85
C ALA A 121 -7.49 -1.77 14.49
N PHE A 122 -6.77 -2.30 13.50
CA PHE A 122 -7.29 -2.64 12.17
C PHE A 122 -8.42 -3.67 12.21
N LEU A 123 -8.26 -4.77 12.94
CA LEU A 123 -9.29 -5.79 13.07
C LEU A 123 -10.54 -5.25 13.78
N ALA A 124 -10.37 -4.44 14.83
CA ALA A 124 -11.48 -3.83 15.54
C ALA A 124 -12.25 -2.84 14.66
N SER A 125 -11.54 -1.96 13.95
CA SER A 125 -12.15 -0.96 13.07
C SER A 125 -12.79 -1.58 11.82
N THR A 126 -12.22 -2.66 11.28
CA THR A 126 -12.80 -3.38 10.15
C THR A 126 -14.09 -4.07 10.55
N ARG A 127 -14.13 -4.71 11.74
CA ARG A 127 -15.38 -5.27 12.27
C ARG A 127 -16.45 -4.19 12.42
N GLU A 128 -16.11 -3.08 13.06
CA GLU A 128 -17.03 -1.95 13.21
C GLU A 128 -17.56 -1.46 11.85
N ALA A 129 -16.70 -1.39 10.83
CA ALA A 129 -17.10 -0.97 9.49
C ALA A 129 -18.09 -1.95 8.85
N LEU A 130 -17.77 -3.25 8.88
CA LEU A 130 -18.62 -4.29 8.29
C LEU A 130 -19.98 -4.39 8.97
N ASP A 131 -20.04 -4.11 10.27
CA ASP A 131 -21.28 -4.19 11.06
C ASP A 131 -22.16 -2.94 10.91
N ASN A 132 -21.57 -1.76 10.68
CA ASN A 132 -22.28 -0.48 10.83
C ASN A 132 -22.34 0.41 9.57
N THR A 133 -21.70 0.06 8.47
CA THR A 133 -21.79 0.86 7.23
C THR A 133 -21.90 0.03 5.96
N GLY A 134 -22.61 0.58 4.97
CA GLY A 134 -22.68 0.07 3.62
C GLY A 134 -21.66 0.70 2.67
N ASP A 135 -20.74 1.54 3.16
CA ASP A 135 -19.79 2.26 2.32
C ASP A 135 -18.77 1.30 1.66
N LYS A 136 -19.09 0.94 0.42
CA LYS A 136 -18.25 0.07 -0.42
C LYS A 136 -16.84 0.62 -0.62
N LYS A 137 -16.66 1.95 -0.60
CA LYS A 137 -15.32 2.54 -0.71
C LYS A 137 -14.51 2.24 0.54
N LEU A 138 -15.10 2.41 1.73
CA LEU A 138 -14.44 2.04 2.98
C LEU A 138 -14.10 0.54 3.01
N HIS A 139 -15.05 -0.33 2.64
CA HIS A 139 -14.80 -1.77 2.57
C HIS A 139 -13.65 -2.11 1.61
N SER A 140 -13.57 -1.45 0.46
CA SER A 140 -12.46 -1.64 -0.49
C SER A 140 -11.12 -1.17 0.08
N VAL A 141 -11.11 -0.07 0.83
CA VAL A 141 -9.92 0.43 1.53
C VAL A 141 -9.45 -0.56 2.60
N MET A 142 -10.36 -1.06 3.43
CA MET A 142 -10.03 -2.04 4.47
C MET A 142 -9.51 -3.34 3.84
N ALA A 143 -10.14 -3.83 2.76
CA ALA A 143 -9.69 -5.02 2.05
C ALA A 143 -8.27 -4.85 1.46
N LEU A 144 -7.96 -3.68 0.90
CA LEU A 144 -6.61 -3.37 0.39
C LEU A 144 -5.56 -3.38 1.50
N LEU A 145 -5.86 -2.73 2.63
CA LEU A 145 -4.97 -2.72 3.79
C LEU A 145 -4.76 -4.14 4.36
N ALA A 146 -5.83 -4.94 4.44
CA ALA A 146 -5.72 -6.34 4.85
C ALA A 146 -4.82 -7.14 3.92
N ALA A 147 -4.93 -6.94 2.59
CA ALA A 147 -4.09 -7.62 1.62
C ALA A 147 -2.61 -7.21 1.73
N GLN A 148 -2.32 -5.93 2.01
CA GLN A 148 -0.96 -5.43 2.20
C GLN A 148 -0.28 -5.99 3.46
N HIS A 149 -1.06 -6.32 4.49
CA HIS A 149 -0.58 -6.83 5.77
C HIS A 149 -1.04 -8.26 6.06
N LEU A 150 -1.31 -9.04 5.00
CA LEU A 150 -1.97 -10.34 5.12
C LEU A 150 -1.16 -11.33 5.97
N GLU A 151 0.16 -11.35 5.85
CA GLU A 151 1.05 -12.26 6.60
C GLU A 151 0.90 -12.06 8.12
N GLU A 152 0.93 -10.81 8.59
CA GLU A 152 0.74 -10.47 10.01
C GLU A 152 -0.69 -10.79 10.48
N LEU A 153 -1.69 -10.48 9.66
CA LEU A 153 -3.10 -10.74 10.00
C LEU A 153 -3.40 -12.24 10.07
N MET A 154 -2.82 -13.05 9.19
CA MET A 154 -2.99 -14.50 9.17
C MET A 154 -2.29 -15.19 10.35
N ALA A 155 -1.23 -14.59 10.90
CA ALA A 155 -0.63 -15.04 12.15
C ALA A 155 -1.55 -14.78 13.37
N SER A 156 -2.54 -13.90 13.24
CA SER A 156 -3.57 -13.66 14.25
C SER A 156 -4.75 -14.62 14.09
N SER A 157 -5.13 -15.31 15.17
CA SER A 157 -6.37 -16.11 15.18
C SER A 157 -7.63 -15.27 14.94
N LYS A 158 -7.57 -13.96 15.17
CA LYS A 158 -8.70 -13.03 15.08
C LYS A 158 -9.16 -12.74 13.65
N MET A 159 -8.38 -13.11 12.64
CA MET A 159 -8.81 -12.97 11.25
C MET A 159 -9.98 -13.93 10.94
N ALA A 160 -9.97 -15.13 11.52
CA ALA A 160 -11.08 -16.08 11.41
C ALA A 160 -12.39 -15.50 11.99
N ASP A 161 -12.32 -14.76 13.08
CA ASP A 161 -13.48 -14.09 13.66
C ASP A 161 -14.11 -13.03 12.72
N LEU A 162 -13.35 -12.54 11.73
CA LEU A 162 -13.78 -11.50 10.79
C LEU A 162 -14.35 -12.09 9.50
N VAL A 163 -13.66 -13.05 8.90
CA VAL A 163 -14.03 -13.61 7.58
C VAL A 163 -14.65 -15.01 7.64
N GLY A 164 -14.65 -15.63 8.81
CA GLY A 164 -15.04 -17.03 9.02
C GLY A 164 -13.90 -18.02 8.76
N ASP A 165 -13.96 -19.18 9.41
CA ASP A 165 -12.90 -20.20 9.40
C ASP A 165 -12.52 -20.64 7.99
N PHE A 166 -13.52 -20.89 7.13
CA PHE A 166 -13.26 -21.34 5.76
C PHE A 166 -12.48 -20.28 4.94
N ALA A 167 -12.89 -19.02 5.02
CA ALA A 167 -12.22 -17.95 4.28
C ALA A 167 -10.81 -17.69 4.82
N ALA A 168 -10.63 -17.71 6.14
CA ALA A 168 -9.32 -17.61 6.77
C ALA A 168 -8.40 -18.75 6.31
N GLU A 169 -8.90 -19.98 6.26
CA GLU A 169 -8.11 -21.13 5.82
C GLU A 169 -7.71 -21.03 4.33
N VAL A 170 -8.63 -20.58 3.46
CA VAL A 170 -8.31 -20.29 2.04
C VAL A 170 -7.22 -19.22 1.93
N LEU A 171 -7.32 -18.13 2.70
CA LEU A 171 -6.29 -17.07 2.73
C LEU A 171 -4.94 -17.61 3.22
N ARG A 172 -4.95 -18.50 4.21
CA ARG A 172 -3.74 -19.16 4.74
C ARG A 172 -3.03 -19.99 3.67
N TYR A 173 -3.77 -20.84 2.96
CA TYR A 173 -3.21 -21.62 1.85
C TYR A 173 -2.67 -20.72 0.74
N HIS A 174 -3.36 -19.63 0.42
CA HIS A 174 -2.90 -18.69 -0.58
C HIS A 174 -1.60 -17.98 -0.14
N ALA A 175 -1.51 -17.54 1.11
CA ALA A 175 -0.31 -16.91 1.66
C ALA A 175 0.89 -17.86 1.59
N LEU A 176 0.74 -19.11 2.04
CA LEU A 176 1.79 -20.14 1.96
C LEU A 176 2.23 -20.41 0.51
N LYS A 177 1.27 -20.51 -0.43
CA LYS A 177 1.57 -20.70 -1.85
C LYS A 177 2.30 -19.50 -2.44
N PHE A 178 1.91 -18.28 -2.04
CA PHE A 178 2.55 -17.05 -2.49
C PHE A 178 3.99 -16.96 -2.00
N GLU A 179 4.25 -17.27 -0.73
CA GLU A 179 5.61 -17.34 -0.16
C GLU A 179 6.49 -18.36 -0.87
N ALA A 180 5.97 -19.58 -1.10
CA ALA A 180 6.69 -20.61 -1.84
C ALA A 180 7.03 -20.15 -3.27
N THR A 181 6.08 -19.51 -3.96
CA THR A 181 6.29 -18.96 -5.31
C THR A 181 7.34 -17.85 -5.31
N LYS A 182 7.31 -16.97 -4.31
CA LYS A 182 8.29 -15.89 -4.14
C LYS A 182 9.70 -16.45 -3.93
N GLN A 183 9.85 -17.46 -3.08
CA GLN A 183 11.12 -18.16 -2.85
C GLN A 183 11.63 -18.82 -4.14
N GLU A 184 10.77 -19.52 -4.88
CA GLU A 184 11.12 -20.14 -6.16
C GLU A 184 11.58 -19.10 -7.19
N GLN A 185 10.89 -17.94 -7.28
CA GLN A 185 11.28 -16.84 -8.16
C GLN A 185 12.65 -16.25 -7.78
N HIS A 186 12.91 -16.04 -6.49
CA HIS A 186 14.22 -15.58 -6.02
C HIS A 186 15.34 -16.58 -6.37
N GLN A 187 15.08 -17.88 -6.20
CA GLN A 187 16.05 -18.92 -6.54
C GLN A 187 16.31 -18.97 -8.05
N LYS A 188 15.26 -18.90 -8.88
CA LYS A 188 15.39 -18.82 -10.34
C LYS A 188 16.17 -17.59 -10.79
N ALA A 189 15.92 -16.43 -10.18
CA ALA A 189 16.66 -15.20 -10.49
C ALA A 189 18.15 -15.31 -10.14
N ALA A 190 18.48 -15.93 -9.00
CA ALA A 190 19.87 -16.16 -8.59
C ALA A 190 20.61 -17.13 -9.54
N VAL A 191 19.94 -18.21 -9.96
CA VAL A 191 20.50 -19.15 -10.93
C VAL A 191 20.71 -18.46 -12.28
N LEU A 192 19.72 -17.71 -12.76
CA LEU A 192 19.82 -16.98 -14.03
C LEU A 192 21.00 -15.98 -14.03
N ALA A 193 21.15 -15.21 -12.95
CA ALA A 193 22.27 -14.27 -12.82
C ALA A 193 23.63 -15.00 -12.86
N THR A 194 23.73 -16.16 -12.21
CA THR A 194 24.96 -16.97 -12.21
C THR A 194 25.25 -17.55 -13.59
N THR A 195 24.24 -18.07 -14.28
CA THR A 195 24.35 -18.59 -15.65
C THR A 195 24.77 -17.49 -16.61
N GLN A 196 24.14 -16.31 -16.56
CA GLN A 196 24.51 -15.17 -17.40
C GLN A 196 25.95 -14.68 -17.14
N ALA A 197 26.40 -14.67 -15.89
CA ALA A 197 27.78 -14.34 -15.57
C ALA A 197 28.77 -15.37 -16.16
N ALA A 198 28.44 -16.66 -16.09
CA ALA A 198 29.25 -17.73 -16.67
C ALA A 198 29.28 -17.67 -18.21
N GLU A 199 28.15 -17.39 -18.86
CA GLU A 199 28.04 -17.19 -20.30
C GLU A 199 28.84 -15.97 -20.75
N ALA A 200 28.71 -14.84 -20.05
CA ALA A 200 29.49 -13.63 -20.35
C ALA A 200 31.00 -13.88 -20.20
N LYS A 201 31.41 -14.63 -19.17
CA LYS A 201 32.81 -15.05 -19.00
C LYS A 201 33.27 -15.92 -20.16
N THR A 202 32.47 -16.90 -20.56
CA THR A 202 32.77 -17.80 -21.69
C THR A 202 32.90 -17.03 -23.01
N ALA A 203 31.98 -16.09 -23.28
CA ALA A 203 32.01 -15.25 -24.47
C ALA A 203 33.28 -14.38 -24.55
N ARG A 204 33.74 -13.83 -23.41
CA ARG A 204 35.01 -13.08 -23.35
C ARG A 204 36.22 -13.96 -23.69
N VAL A 205 36.24 -15.20 -23.21
CA VAL A 205 37.33 -16.16 -23.50
C VAL A 205 37.36 -16.50 -24.98
N ILE A 206 36.20 -16.82 -25.58
CA ILE A 206 36.09 -17.10 -27.02
C ILE A 206 36.60 -15.90 -27.83
N ALA A 207 36.13 -14.69 -27.51
CA ALA A 207 36.58 -13.47 -28.20
C ALA A 207 38.09 -13.19 -28.01
N ASN A 208 38.67 -13.57 -26.88
CA ASN A 208 40.12 -13.48 -26.66
C ASN A 208 40.85 -14.48 -27.56
N ILE A 209 40.44 -15.74 -27.61
CA ILE A 209 41.04 -16.79 -28.45
C ILE A 209 40.93 -16.43 -29.94
N ASP A 210 39.77 -15.98 -30.42
CA ASP A 210 39.57 -15.60 -31.82
C ASP A 210 40.55 -14.50 -32.24
N ARG A 211 40.81 -13.53 -31.35
CA ARG A 211 41.80 -12.47 -31.57
C ARG A 211 43.23 -13.03 -31.66
N LEU A 212 43.56 -14.02 -30.82
CA LEU A 212 44.85 -14.68 -30.88
C LEU A 212 44.99 -15.44 -32.21
N VAL A 213 44.02 -16.26 -32.57
CA VAL A 213 44.06 -17.03 -33.83
C VAL A 213 44.21 -16.11 -35.04
N THR A 214 43.43 -15.02 -35.09
CA THR A 214 43.55 -13.99 -36.14
C THR A 214 44.98 -13.42 -36.19
N THR A 215 45.55 -13.08 -35.03
CA THR A 215 46.93 -12.53 -34.97
C THR A 215 47.98 -13.54 -35.42
N MET A 216 47.77 -14.85 -35.16
CA MET A 216 48.66 -15.91 -35.65
C MET A 216 48.59 -16.08 -37.16
N CYS A 217 47.38 -16.01 -37.73
CA CYS A 217 47.17 -16.17 -39.17
C CYS A 217 47.68 -14.96 -39.97
N ASP A 218 47.55 -13.75 -39.43
CA ASP A 218 47.87 -12.51 -40.15
C ASP A 218 49.34 -12.07 -40.02
N ARG A 219 50.10 -12.62 -39.05
CA ARG A 219 51.51 -12.24 -38.83
C ARG A 219 52.47 -13.31 -39.34
N GLU A 220 53.44 -12.88 -40.13
CA GLU A 220 54.54 -13.72 -40.62
C GLU A 220 55.88 -13.44 -39.92
N TYR A 221 55.94 -12.45 -39.02
CA TYR A 221 57.18 -12.01 -38.36
C TYR A 221 56.96 -11.51 -36.93
N CYS A 222 58.02 -11.59 -36.12
CA CYS A 222 57.99 -11.11 -34.74
C CYS A 222 57.86 -9.58 -34.68
N ARG A 223 56.93 -9.08 -33.85
CA ARG A 223 56.80 -7.64 -33.51
C ARG A 223 58.10 -7.03 -32.97
N ASN A 224 58.93 -7.80 -32.27
CA ASN A 224 60.24 -7.34 -31.83
C ASN A 224 61.22 -7.41 -33.02
N THR A 225 61.58 -6.25 -33.57
CA THR A 225 62.48 -6.17 -34.74
C THR A 225 63.89 -6.67 -34.47
N ALA A 226 64.28 -6.85 -33.20
CA ALA A 226 65.55 -7.48 -32.82
C ALA A 226 65.47 -9.02 -32.77
N CYS A 227 64.31 -9.62 -33.06
CA CYS A 227 64.13 -11.07 -33.11
C CYS A 227 64.30 -11.56 -34.56
N GLU A 228 65.46 -12.14 -34.86
CA GLU A 228 65.85 -12.58 -36.22
C GLU A 228 65.48 -14.05 -36.53
N MET A 229 64.69 -14.68 -35.66
CA MET A 229 64.25 -16.07 -35.83
C MET A 229 62.99 -16.16 -36.70
N GLU A 230 62.81 -17.29 -37.37
CA GLU A 230 61.56 -17.62 -38.07
C GLU A 230 60.36 -17.49 -37.10
N PHE A 231 59.24 -16.96 -37.61
CA PHE A 231 58.11 -16.61 -36.76
C PHE A 231 57.48 -17.86 -36.14
N GLY A 232 57.73 -18.02 -34.84
CA GLY A 232 57.08 -18.99 -33.99
C GLY A 232 56.49 -18.32 -32.76
N CYS A 233 55.24 -18.66 -32.43
CA CYS A 233 54.56 -18.18 -31.24
C CYS A 233 53.86 -19.30 -30.47
N HIS A 234 53.62 -19.05 -29.18
CA HIS A 234 52.81 -19.92 -28.32
C HIS A 234 51.83 -19.06 -27.50
N ILE A 235 50.75 -19.69 -27.04
CA ILE A 235 49.75 -19.06 -26.20
C ILE A 235 50.18 -19.18 -24.74
N GLU A 236 50.20 -18.05 -24.03
CA GLU A 236 50.43 -17.99 -22.59
C GLU A 236 49.16 -17.53 -21.87
N LYS A 237 48.81 -18.22 -20.78
CA LYS A 237 47.74 -17.81 -19.86
C LYS A 237 48.25 -16.73 -18.89
N LEU A 238 47.57 -15.60 -18.82
CA LEU A 238 47.85 -14.54 -17.86
C LEU A 238 47.29 -14.86 -16.47
N ALA A 239 47.94 -14.32 -15.43
CA ALA A 239 47.44 -14.38 -14.07
C ALA A 239 46.24 -13.43 -13.87
N GLY A 240 45.17 -13.92 -13.23
CA GLY A 240 43.96 -13.16 -12.93
C GLY A 240 42.77 -14.07 -12.62
N ASP A 241 41.68 -13.50 -12.11
CA ASP A 241 40.44 -14.20 -11.75
C ASP A 241 39.65 -14.72 -12.99
N GLU A 242 39.93 -14.15 -14.16
CA GLU A 242 39.38 -14.58 -15.44
C GLU A 242 40.48 -15.19 -16.33
N PRO A 243 40.21 -16.33 -16.98
CA PRO A 243 41.15 -16.93 -17.92
C PRO A 243 41.32 -15.99 -19.12
N ASN A 244 42.50 -15.40 -19.23
CA ASN A 244 42.89 -14.48 -20.29
C ASN A 244 44.21 -14.98 -20.89
N TYR A 245 44.32 -14.93 -22.22
CA TYR A 245 45.43 -15.50 -22.95
C TYR A 245 46.07 -14.46 -23.86
N VAL A 246 47.38 -14.60 -24.06
CA VAL A 246 48.18 -13.75 -24.95
C VAL A 246 49.10 -14.58 -25.81
N LEU A 247 49.45 -14.07 -26.99
CA LEU A 247 50.48 -14.67 -27.84
C LEU A 247 51.84 -14.13 -27.48
N ARG A 248 52.81 -15.03 -27.38
CA ARG A 248 54.22 -14.67 -27.20
C ARG A 248 55.09 -15.35 -28.25
N CYS A 249 56.11 -14.63 -28.70
CA CYS A 249 57.18 -15.22 -29.51
C CYS A 249 57.85 -16.36 -28.72
N SER A 250 58.05 -17.50 -29.37
CA SER A 250 58.70 -18.68 -28.78
C SER A 250 60.19 -18.44 -28.45
N TYR A 251 60.81 -17.45 -29.07
CA TYR A 251 62.24 -17.15 -28.91
C TYR A 251 62.49 -15.96 -27.97
N CYS A 252 61.93 -14.78 -28.29
CA CYS A 252 62.20 -13.56 -27.51
C CYS A 252 61.13 -13.23 -26.46
N ARG A 253 60.04 -14.01 -26.37
CA ARG A 253 58.89 -13.80 -25.46
C ARG A 253 58.16 -12.46 -25.62
N CYS A 254 58.44 -11.71 -26.70
CA CYS A 254 57.69 -10.51 -27.05
C CYS A 254 56.20 -10.84 -27.20
N ARG A 255 55.33 -9.97 -26.69
CA ARG A 255 53.87 -10.10 -26.80
C ARG A 255 53.41 -9.65 -28.19
N HIS A 256 52.58 -10.47 -28.83
CA HIS A 256 51.91 -10.14 -30.09
C HIS A 256 50.47 -9.68 -29.85
#